data_AF-A0AA39M2U8-F1
#
_entry.id   AF-A0AA39M2U8-F1
#
_cell.length_a   1.000
_cell.length_b   1.000
_cell.length_c   1.000
_cell.angle_alpha   90.00
_cell.angle_beta   90.00
_cell.angle_gamma   90.00
#
_symmetry.space_group_name_H-M   'P 1'
#
loop_
_entity.id
_entity.type
_entity.pdbx_description
1 polymer ?
#
loop_
_entity_poly.entity_id
_entity_poly.type
_entity_poly.pdbx_seq_one_letter_code
_entity_poly.pdbx_strand_id
1 'polypeptide(L)'
;MPVELLHPEEDRFFNFALELVKKAGRLVRDAFDQPSSNVQTKSSNTDLVTETDQAVEEMLIKGLAAEFPDHKFIGEESVSGGQKIEFTDAPTWIIDPIDGTTNFVHRIPMIAICVGLAIKKQLRAGIVYNPITNELFCAQVGRGAFKNGFPIKSSQTEAVRESVLLLQIGSIRTDKLVNSFIESFKTTMVKNDARGHRSFGSAAINMVYVAQGSVDAYAEYGIHAWDIAAATVIVREAGGFVIDPNGAELNVMGRKVLCAGTKKLAEELSGMLTHADFDPEEMRGRTALCVLVLLWVAAEGDGAQLYRFQGFQKYFPEELKQFYLNLTHSQLDILTQAYLDWMVEYTASGRIDVEKYEQWIKENDPDLYQQTEVLRRKLKERLNRLRPETKQILKAIDEEVLKIAKTKNTTEIIQSIQNIIHICRQAPRAVKKDFKRNYPNFSKLFSEPPFKKAMDMLVSKPASELTKTTHVLEVSLHMLELNLGYGTIAPTVNNGTTSPKHSCGVRLHAHGGNRVIPGEKHEGERKRRRNFYHIGRKN
;
A
#
# COMPACT_ATOMS: atom_id res chain seq x y z
N MET A 1 -12.88 -35.39 17.49
CA MET A 1 -12.89 -35.06 18.93
C MET A 1 -13.83 -33.88 19.12
N PRO A 2 -14.58 -33.78 20.23
CA PRO A 2 -15.38 -32.59 20.51
C PRO A 2 -14.44 -31.37 20.54
N VAL A 3 -14.77 -30.32 19.80
CA VAL A 3 -14.04 -29.05 19.88
C VAL A 3 -14.37 -28.42 21.22
N GLU A 4 -13.34 -28.12 22.01
CA GLU A 4 -13.51 -27.42 23.29
C GLU A 4 -13.95 -25.97 23.04
N LEU A 5 -14.98 -25.54 23.77
CA LEU A 5 -15.39 -24.13 23.82
C LEU A 5 -14.36 -23.35 24.65
N LEU A 6 -13.92 -22.21 24.15
CA LEU A 6 -13.08 -21.27 24.90
C LEU A 6 -13.92 -20.33 25.77
N HIS A 7 -15.21 -20.19 25.46
CA HIS A 7 -16.20 -19.49 26.26
C HIS A 7 -17.57 -20.21 26.24
N PRO A 8 -18.28 -20.33 27.38
CA PRO A 8 -19.56 -21.05 27.44
C PRO A 8 -20.66 -20.43 26.58
N GLU A 9 -20.56 -19.15 26.22
CA GLU A 9 -21.56 -18.40 25.47
C GLU A 9 -21.24 -18.21 23.98
N GLU A 10 -20.28 -18.94 23.40
CA GLU A 10 -19.89 -18.81 21.98
C GLU A 10 -21.10 -18.85 21.02
N ASP A 11 -22.08 -19.73 21.28
CA ASP A 11 -23.30 -19.84 20.47
C ASP A 11 -24.22 -18.61 20.62
N ARG A 12 -24.32 -18.02 21.82
CA ARG A 12 -25.08 -16.77 22.03
C ARG A 12 -24.43 -15.62 21.29
N PHE A 13 -23.10 -15.50 21.38
CA PHE A 13 -22.33 -14.44 20.72
C PHE A 13 -22.55 -14.49 19.20
N PHE A 14 -22.38 -15.66 18.60
CA PHE A 14 -22.56 -15.86 17.17
C PHE A 14 -23.98 -15.52 16.70
N ASN A 15 -25.01 -16.05 17.37
CA ASN A 15 -26.40 -15.84 16.97
C ASN A 15 -26.80 -14.36 17.04
N PHE A 16 -26.35 -13.63 18.06
CA PHE A 16 -26.61 -12.20 18.18
C PHE A 16 -25.92 -11.43 17.04
N ALA A 17 -24.64 -11.70 16.78
CA ALA A 17 -23.88 -11.06 15.71
C ALA A 17 -24.50 -11.35 14.33
N LEU A 18 -24.98 -12.57 14.09
CA LEU A 18 -25.61 -12.97 12.84
C LEU A 18 -26.85 -12.13 12.52
N GLU A 19 -27.72 -11.92 13.51
CA GLU A 19 -28.91 -11.08 13.34
C GLU A 19 -28.54 -9.61 13.14
N LEU A 20 -27.49 -9.13 13.81
CA LEU A 20 -27.01 -7.76 13.65
C LEU A 20 -26.42 -7.52 12.25
N VAL A 21 -25.62 -8.46 11.72
CA VAL A 21 -25.07 -8.39 10.34
C VAL A 21 -26.18 -8.38 9.30
N LYS A 22 -27.23 -9.19 9.46
CA LYS A 22 -28.41 -9.16 8.56
C LYS A 22 -29.12 -7.80 8.58
N LYS A 23 -29.15 -7.11 9.74
CA LYS A 23 -29.70 -5.75 9.84
C LYS A 23 -28.81 -4.75 9.12
N ALA A 24 -27.49 -4.81 9.34
CA ALA A 24 -26.51 -3.95 8.67
C ALA A 24 -26.53 -4.12 7.14
N GLY A 25 -26.76 -5.34 6.64
CA GLY A 25 -26.86 -5.61 5.20
C GLY A 25 -27.99 -4.85 4.50
N ARG A 26 -29.07 -4.50 5.19
CA ARG A 26 -30.11 -3.63 4.61
C ARG A 26 -29.58 -2.22 4.36
N LEU A 27 -28.80 -1.67 5.30
CA LEU A 27 -28.20 -0.36 5.16
C LEU A 27 -27.21 -0.31 3.98
N VAL A 28 -26.36 -1.33 3.85
CA VAL A 28 -25.45 -1.47 2.70
C VAL A 28 -26.22 -1.60 1.39
N ARG A 29 -27.29 -2.41 1.37
CA ARG A 29 -28.12 -2.59 0.17
C ARG A 29 -28.79 -1.29 -0.27
N ASP A 30 -29.42 -0.59 0.66
CA ASP A 30 -30.11 0.67 0.39
C ASP A 30 -29.14 1.73 -0.13
N ALA A 31 -27.92 1.77 0.41
CA ALA A 31 -26.86 2.69 -0.03
C ALA A 31 -26.26 2.31 -1.40
N PHE A 32 -26.12 1.01 -1.68
CA PHE A 32 -25.63 0.51 -2.97
C PHE A 32 -26.58 0.87 -4.12
N ASP A 33 -27.90 0.82 -3.88
CA ASP A 33 -28.91 1.15 -4.88
C ASP A 33 -29.02 2.67 -5.15
N GLN A 34 -28.36 3.52 -4.34
CA GLN A 34 -28.29 4.97 -4.61
C GLN A 34 -27.36 5.30 -5.78
N PRO A 35 -27.64 6.35 -6.58
CA PRO A 35 -26.87 6.70 -7.77
C PRO A 35 -25.47 7.28 -7.46
N SER A 36 -25.23 7.75 -6.25
CA SER A 36 -23.97 8.36 -5.83
C SER A 36 -23.68 8.07 -4.36
N SER A 37 -22.42 7.88 -4.02
CA SER A 37 -21.91 7.82 -2.64
C SER A 37 -20.92 8.96 -2.42
N ASN A 38 -20.82 9.50 -1.20
CA ASN A 38 -19.81 10.50 -0.90
C ASN A 38 -18.46 9.78 -0.65
N VAL A 39 -17.60 9.78 -1.67
CA VAL A 39 -16.34 9.03 -1.64
C VAL A 39 -15.22 9.90 -1.08
N GLN A 40 -14.51 9.39 -0.08
CA GLN A 40 -13.27 9.97 0.43
C GLN A 40 -12.11 8.99 0.21
N THR A 41 -10.88 9.51 0.15
CA THR A 41 -9.65 8.71 0.06
C THR A 41 -8.99 8.62 1.44
N LYS A 42 -8.57 7.42 1.85
CA LYS A 42 -7.81 7.15 3.08
C LYS A 42 -6.30 7.32 2.84
N SER A 43 -5.53 6.22 2.83
CA SER A 43 -4.06 6.25 2.76
C SER A 43 -3.50 6.48 1.35
N SER A 44 -4.32 6.28 0.31
CA SER A 44 -3.95 6.45 -1.10
C SER A 44 -5.17 6.68 -2.00
N ASN A 45 -4.95 7.08 -3.26
CA ASN A 45 -6.04 7.25 -4.24
C ASN A 45 -6.79 5.93 -4.55
N THR A 46 -6.22 4.78 -4.19
CA THR A 46 -6.82 3.44 -4.38
C THR A 46 -7.44 2.88 -3.10
N ASP A 47 -7.41 3.66 -2.01
CA ASP A 47 -7.91 3.29 -0.69
C ASP A 47 -9.07 4.24 -0.35
N LEU A 48 -10.30 3.75 -0.50
CA LEU A 48 -11.53 4.56 -0.49
C LEU A 48 -12.35 4.27 0.76
N VAL A 49 -13.14 5.25 1.19
CA VAL A 49 -14.14 5.13 2.26
C VAL A 49 -15.40 5.90 1.89
N THR A 50 -16.55 5.43 2.35
CA THR A 50 -17.82 6.15 2.24
C THR A 50 -18.46 6.35 3.62
N GLU A 51 -19.47 7.20 3.69
CA GLU A 51 -20.31 7.36 4.88
C GLU A 51 -21.00 6.04 5.29
N THR A 52 -21.15 5.10 4.34
CA THR A 52 -21.80 3.81 4.59
C THR A 52 -20.91 2.90 5.42
N ASP A 53 -19.59 2.88 5.15
CA ASP A 53 -18.61 2.10 5.90
C ASP A 53 -18.66 2.49 7.40
N GLN A 54 -18.63 3.81 7.68
CA GLN A 54 -18.72 4.35 9.04
C GLN A 54 -20.04 4.01 9.72
N ALA A 55 -21.18 4.16 9.03
CA ALA A 55 -22.50 3.88 9.59
C ALA A 55 -22.72 2.39 9.90
N VAL A 56 -22.20 1.49 9.06
CA VAL A 56 -22.26 0.04 9.29
C VAL A 56 -21.39 -0.33 10.49
N GLU A 57 -20.14 0.15 10.55
CA GLU A 57 -19.24 -0.16 11.65
C GLU A 57 -19.80 0.34 12.98
N GLU A 58 -20.33 1.57 13.01
CA GLU A 58 -20.96 2.13 14.19
C GLU A 58 -22.17 1.30 14.66
N MET A 59 -23.04 0.86 13.73
CA MET A 59 -24.19 0.00 14.05
C MET A 59 -23.73 -1.33 14.67
N LEU A 60 -22.73 -1.97 14.07
CA LEU A 60 -22.21 -3.26 14.53
C LEU A 60 -21.55 -3.13 15.90
N ILE A 61 -20.63 -2.18 16.08
CA ILE A 61 -19.92 -1.96 17.34
C ILE A 61 -20.90 -1.57 18.45
N LYS A 62 -21.80 -0.60 18.22
CA LYS A 62 -22.77 -0.19 19.25
C LYS A 62 -23.71 -1.33 19.64
N GLY A 63 -24.21 -2.09 18.67
CA GLY A 63 -25.10 -3.22 18.93
C GLY A 63 -24.42 -4.32 19.74
N LEU A 64 -23.18 -4.68 19.38
CA LEU A 64 -22.40 -5.69 20.09
C LEU A 64 -21.94 -5.22 21.46
N ALA A 65 -21.52 -3.97 21.62
CA ALA A 65 -21.07 -3.42 22.90
C ALA A 65 -22.22 -3.27 23.90
N ALA A 66 -23.43 -3.00 23.43
CA ALA A 66 -24.62 -2.93 24.28
C ALA A 66 -24.99 -4.31 24.87
N GLU A 67 -24.86 -5.37 24.07
CA GLU A 67 -25.16 -6.74 24.51
C GLU A 67 -23.99 -7.40 25.27
N PHE A 68 -22.76 -7.08 24.88
CA PHE A 68 -21.53 -7.65 25.43
C PHE A 68 -20.54 -6.55 25.86
N PRO A 69 -20.78 -5.88 27.01
CA PRO A 69 -19.98 -4.72 27.45
C PRO A 69 -18.50 -5.01 27.70
N ASP A 70 -18.15 -6.26 28.03
CA ASP A 70 -16.77 -6.67 28.32
C ASP A 70 -15.97 -7.08 27.07
N HIS A 71 -16.59 -7.05 25.88
CA HIS A 71 -15.93 -7.42 24.63
C HIS A 71 -15.11 -6.25 24.06
N LYS A 72 -14.09 -6.59 23.26
CA LYS A 72 -13.21 -5.66 22.55
C LYS A 72 -13.53 -5.61 21.06
N PHE A 73 -13.01 -4.59 20.38
CA PHE A 73 -13.31 -4.33 18.97
C PHE A 73 -12.05 -3.95 18.19
N ILE A 74 -11.94 -4.49 16.98
CA ILE A 74 -10.96 -4.12 15.96
C ILE A 74 -11.76 -3.87 14.68
N GLY A 75 -12.13 -2.61 14.44
CA GLY A 75 -12.84 -2.17 13.23
C GLY A 75 -11.91 -1.41 12.29
N GLU A 76 -12.07 -1.59 10.98
CA GLU A 76 -11.28 -0.89 9.96
C GLU A 76 -11.35 0.64 10.10
N GLU A 77 -12.57 1.19 10.22
CA GLU A 77 -12.79 2.63 10.25
C GLU A 77 -12.35 3.24 11.58
N SER A 78 -12.57 2.51 12.68
CA SER A 78 -12.08 2.89 14.00
C SER A 78 -10.56 2.96 14.05
N VAL A 79 -9.87 1.97 13.48
CA VAL A 79 -8.39 1.97 13.40
C VAL A 79 -7.91 3.10 12.49
N SER A 80 -8.57 3.34 11.36
CA SER A 80 -8.28 4.47 10.47
C SER A 80 -8.49 5.82 11.16
N GLY A 81 -9.47 5.91 12.07
CA GLY A 81 -9.74 7.06 12.95
C GLY A 81 -8.79 7.20 14.16
N GLY A 82 -7.76 6.34 14.28
CA GLY A 82 -6.73 6.43 15.31
C GLY A 82 -6.90 5.49 16.51
N GLN A 83 -7.89 4.59 16.51
CA GLN A 83 -8.02 3.57 17.55
C GLN A 83 -6.81 2.62 17.51
N LYS A 84 -6.19 2.40 18.67
CA LYS A 84 -5.12 1.41 18.80
C LYS A 84 -5.70 -0.01 18.74
N ILE A 85 -4.99 -0.90 18.06
CA ILE A 85 -5.35 -2.32 17.99
C ILE A 85 -4.98 -2.99 19.32
N GLU A 86 -5.99 -3.42 20.08
CA GLU A 86 -5.84 -4.21 21.30
C GLU A 86 -6.23 -5.68 21.06
N PHE A 87 -5.31 -6.49 20.50
CA PHE A 87 -5.56 -7.92 20.30
C PHE A 87 -5.13 -8.73 21.53
N THR A 88 -6.04 -8.86 22.49
CA THR A 88 -5.82 -9.49 23.80
C THR A 88 -6.53 -10.84 23.91
N ASP A 89 -6.56 -11.43 25.10
CA ASP A 89 -7.26 -12.70 25.33
C ASP A 89 -8.78 -12.54 25.52
N ALA A 90 -9.25 -11.31 25.72
CA ALA A 90 -10.68 -11.01 25.82
C ALA A 90 -11.42 -11.34 24.50
N PRO A 91 -12.72 -11.68 24.56
CA PRO A 91 -13.54 -11.78 23.35
C PRO A 91 -13.44 -10.49 22.54
N THR A 92 -12.99 -10.62 21.30
CA THR A 92 -12.69 -9.49 20.41
C THR A 92 -13.41 -9.68 19.09
N TRP A 93 -14.24 -8.70 18.72
CA TRP A 93 -14.89 -8.63 17.41
C TRP A 93 -13.98 -7.92 16.43
N ILE A 94 -13.70 -8.57 15.30
CA ILE A 94 -12.87 -8.04 14.21
C ILE A 94 -13.80 -7.78 13.03
N ILE A 95 -13.93 -6.51 12.62
CA ILE A 95 -15.03 -6.04 11.76
C ILE A 95 -14.46 -5.31 10.55
N ASP A 96 -14.91 -5.73 9.38
CA ASP A 96 -14.85 -4.95 8.15
C ASP A 96 -16.30 -4.59 7.76
N PRO A 97 -16.67 -3.31 7.78
CA PRO A 97 -18.04 -2.90 7.45
C PRO A 97 -18.39 -3.12 5.99
N ILE A 98 -17.45 -2.94 5.05
CA ILE A 98 -17.63 -3.14 3.60
C ILE A 98 -16.29 -3.54 2.98
N ASP A 99 -15.97 -4.84 3.01
CA ASP A 99 -14.83 -5.37 2.27
C ASP A 99 -15.13 -5.24 0.77
N GLY A 100 -14.20 -4.61 0.05
CA GLY A 100 -14.38 -4.21 -1.34
C GLY A 100 -15.03 -2.84 -1.52
N THR A 101 -14.70 -1.83 -0.69
CA THR A 101 -15.21 -0.44 -0.85
C THR A 101 -15.04 0.10 -2.27
N THR A 102 -13.97 -0.26 -2.98
CA THR A 102 -13.81 0.10 -4.41
C THR A 102 -14.93 -0.49 -5.27
N ASN A 103 -15.30 -1.75 -5.05
CA ASN A 103 -16.43 -2.37 -5.73
C ASN A 103 -17.75 -1.69 -5.36
N PHE A 104 -17.94 -1.34 -4.09
CA PHE A 104 -19.13 -0.61 -3.63
C PHE A 104 -19.29 0.73 -4.36
N VAL A 105 -18.21 1.53 -4.43
CA VAL A 105 -18.17 2.81 -5.13
C VAL A 105 -18.47 2.65 -6.63
N HIS A 106 -17.94 1.60 -7.25
CA HIS A 106 -18.15 1.29 -8.67
C HIS A 106 -19.41 0.48 -8.98
N ARG A 107 -20.26 0.20 -7.98
CA ARG A 107 -21.48 -0.60 -8.11
C ARG A 107 -21.24 -2.00 -8.68
N ILE A 108 -20.10 -2.60 -8.34
CA ILE A 108 -19.78 -4.00 -8.62
C ILE A 108 -20.31 -4.86 -7.45
N PRO A 109 -21.14 -5.88 -7.68
CA PRO A 109 -21.86 -6.61 -6.62
C PRO A 109 -21.00 -7.64 -5.87
N MET A 110 -19.69 -7.39 -5.72
CA MET A 110 -18.72 -8.26 -5.07
C MET A 110 -18.17 -7.56 -3.82
N ILE A 111 -19.02 -7.44 -2.80
CA ILE A 111 -18.70 -6.78 -1.53
C ILE A 111 -19.15 -7.65 -0.36
N ALA A 112 -18.60 -7.43 0.83
CA ALA A 112 -19.05 -8.14 2.01
C ALA A 112 -18.99 -7.32 3.30
N ILE A 113 -19.96 -7.53 4.19
CA ILE A 113 -19.82 -7.21 5.60
C ILE A 113 -19.12 -8.39 6.27
N CYS A 114 -18.02 -8.15 6.98
CA CYS A 114 -17.25 -9.20 7.65
C CYS A 114 -17.24 -9.00 9.17
N VAL A 115 -17.64 -10.03 9.92
CA VAL A 115 -17.59 -10.03 11.38
C VAL A 115 -16.98 -11.33 11.86
N GLY A 116 -15.76 -11.23 12.39
CA GLY A 116 -15.03 -12.33 13.03
C GLY A 116 -15.05 -12.19 14.55
N LEU A 117 -15.12 -13.33 15.25
CA LEU A 117 -14.97 -13.41 16.71
C LEU A 117 -13.68 -14.12 17.06
N ALA A 118 -12.83 -13.47 17.85
CA ALA A 118 -11.66 -14.09 18.47
C ALA A 118 -11.84 -14.19 19.99
N ILE A 119 -11.43 -15.29 20.60
CA ILE A 119 -11.39 -15.49 22.05
C ILE A 119 -10.03 -16.09 22.38
N LYS A 120 -9.31 -15.56 23.38
CA LYS A 120 -7.93 -15.98 23.69
C LYS A 120 -7.02 -15.93 22.45
N LYS A 121 -7.21 -14.89 21.62
CA LYS A 121 -6.54 -14.69 20.31
C LYS A 121 -6.76 -15.81 19.27
N GLN A 122 -7.71 -16.72 19.51
CA GLN A 122 -8.09 -17.77 18.56
C GLN A 122 -9.39 -17.39 17.86
N LEU A 123 -9.42 -17.49 16.53
CA LEU A 123 -10.64 -17.24 15.75
C LEU A 123 -11.66 -18.36 16.02
N ARG A 124 -12.88 -17.99 16.44
CA ARG A 124 -13.94 -18.89 16.91
C ARG A 124 -15.19 -18.91 16.04
N ALA A 125 -15.54 -17.78 15.44
CA ALA A 125 -16.68 -17.67 14.55
C ALA A 125 -16.42 -16.62 13.47
N GLY A 126 -17.10 -16.77 12.35
CA GLY A 126 -17.02 -15.83 11.23
C GLY A 126 -18.33 -15.71 10.48
N ILE A 127 -18.69 -14.49 10.11
CA ILE A 127 -19.85 -14.15 9.28
C ILE A 127 -19.34 -13.26 8.14
N VAL A 128 -19.63 -13.64 6.90
CA VAL A 128 -19.34 -12.86 5.69
C VAL A 128 -20.65 -12.75 4.91
N TYR A 129 -21.18 -11.53 4.78
CA TYR A 129 -22.47 -11.31 4.14
C TYR A 129 -22.34 -10.37 2.94
N ASN A 130 -22.68 -10.86 1.75
CA ASN A 130 -22.92 -10.02 0.57
C ASN A 130 -24.42 -9.72 0.46
N PRO A 131 -24.87 -8.50 0.82
CA PRO A 131 -26.29 -8.15 0.76
C PRO A 131 -26.80 -7.89 -0.66
N ILE A 132 -25.90 -7.72 -1.63
CA ILE A 132 -26.26 -7.44 -3.03
C ILE A 132 -26.65 -8.74 -3.74
N THR A 133 -25.85 -9.80 -3.56
CA THR A 133 -26.14 -11.14 -4.09
C THR A 133 -26.97 -11.99 -3.14
N ASN A 134 -27.24 -11.51 -1.93
CA ASN A 134 -27.92 -12.23 -0.86
C ASN A 134 -27.23 -13.56 -0.51
N GLU A 135 -25.90 -13.50 -0.37
CA GLU A 135 -25.08 -14.64 0.02
C GLU A 135 -24.50 -14.42 1.42
N LEU A 136 -25.02 -15.17 2.38
CA LEU A 136 -24.60 -15.16 3.78
C LEU A 136 -23.79 -16.43 4.07
N PHE A 137 -22.48 -16.25 4.24
CA PHE A 137 -21.56 -17.30 4.66
C PHE A 137 -21.30 -17.20 6.16
N CYS A 138 -21.33 -18.32 6.86
CA CYS A 138 -21.02 -18.33 8.28
C CYS A 138 -20.45 -19.67 8.77
N ALA A 139 -19.69 -19.61 9.85
CA ALA A 139 -19.13 -20.78 10.51
C ALA A 139 -18.81 -20.50 11.99
N GLN A 140 -18.84 -21.55 12.79
CA GLN A 140 -18.29 -21.61 14.15
C GLN A 140 -17.38 -22.84 14.24
N VAL A 141 -16.29 -22.76 15.00
CA VAL A 141 -15.33 -23.87 15.10
C VAL A 141 -16.02 -25.15 15.58
N GLY A 142 -15.88 -26.24 14.81
CA GLY A 142 -16.50 -27.53 15.09
C GLY A 142 -17.98 -27.65 14.71
N ARG A 143 -18.57 -26.64 14.06
CA ARG A 143 -19.99 -26.64 13.64
C ARG A 143 -20.15 -26.77 12.11
N GLY A 144 -19.07 -26.69 11.34
CA GLY A 144 -19.11 -26.66 9.89
C GLY A 144 -19.36 -25.25 9.32
N ALA A 145 -19.23 -25.13 8.00
CA ALA A 145 -19.44 -23.90 7.27
C ALA A 145 -20.72 -23.97 6.42
N PHE A 146 -21.43 -22.85 6.33
CA PHE A 146 -22.72 -22.76 5.64
C PHE A 146 -22.79 -21.54 4.74
N LYS A 147 -23.50 -21.66 3.61
CA LYS A 147 -23.98 -20.55 2.78
C LYS A 147 -25.51 -20.57 2.76
N ASN A 148 -26.14 -19.49 3.22
CA ASN A 148 -27.61 -19.37 3.30
C ASN A 148 -28.26 -20.57 4.01
N GLY A 149 -27.61 -21.11 5.04
CA GLY A 149 -28.08 -22.27 5.81
C GLY A 149 -27.76 -23.64 5.19
N PHE A 150 -27.20 -23.70 3.98
CA PHE A 150 -26.78 -24.95 3.35
C PHE A 150 -25.29 -25.22 3.60
N PRO A 151 -24.89 -26.45 3.95
CA PRO A 151 -23.49 -26.78 4.20
C PRO A 151 -22.65 -26.63 2.93
N ILE A 152 -21.43 -26.12 3.08
CA ILE A 152 -20.47 -25.96 1.98
C ILE A 152 -19.19 -26.76 2.27
N LYS A 153 -18.44 -27.07 1.20
CA LYS A 153 -17.13 -27.73 1.28
C LYS A 153 -16.18 -27.15 0.25
N SER A 154 -14.90 -27.11 0.63
CA SER A 154 -13.84 -26.71 -0.29
C SER A 154 -13.60 -27.76 -1.38
N SER A 155 -12.99 -27.32 -2.48
CA SER A 155 -12.56 -28.24 -3.54
C SER A 155 -11.46 -29.18 -3.04
N GLN A 156 -11.35 -30.34 -3.69
CA GLN A 156 -10.31 -31.34 -3.38
C GLN A 156 -9.17 -31.29 -4.42
N THR A 157 -9.03 -30.18 -5.14
CA THR A 157 -7.96 -29.97 -6.12
C THR A 157 -6.61 -29.87 -5.40
N GLU A 158 -5.63 -30.64 -5.86
CA GLU A 158 -4.30 -30.73 -5.23
C GLU A 158 -3.15 -30.20 -6.09
N ALA A 159 -3.41 -29.88 -7.37
CA ALA A 159 -2.38 -29.49 -8.33
C ALA A 159 -2.67 -28.12 -8.94
N VAL A 160 -1.67 -27.24 -8.99
CA VAL A 160 -1.79 -25.89 -9.56
C VAL A 160 -2.34 -25.89 -10.99
N ARG A 161 -1.86 -26.79 -11.86
CA ARG A 161 -2.33 -26.90 -13.26
C ARG A 161 -3.82 -27.24 -13.39
N GLU A 162 -4.43 -27.81 -12.35
CA GLU A 162 -5.84 -28.19 -12.32
C GLU A 162 -6.70 -27.16 -11.56
N SER A 163 -6.08 -26.08 -11.09
CA SER A 163 -6.69 -25.11 -10.18
C SER A 163 -7.14 -23.82 -10.88
N VAL A 164 -8.23 -23.23 -10.37
CA VAL A 164 -8.61 -21.83 -10.60
C VAL A 164 -8.14 -21.02 -9.40
N LEU A 165 -7.27 -20.03 -9.65
CA LEU A 165 -6.58 -19.27 -8.61
C LEU A 165 -7.08 -17.83 -8.51
N LEU A 166 -7.06 -17.29 -7.30
CA LEU A 166 -7.28 -15.89 -6.99
C LEU A 166 -5.97 -15.30 -6.47
N LEU A 167 -5.38 -14.39 -7.22
CA LEU A 167 -4.27 -13.55 -6.74
C LEU A 167 -4.74 -12.10 -6.79
N GLN A 168 -4.42 -11.32 -5.77
CA GLN A 168 -4.74 -9.90 -5.71
C GLN A 168 -3.49 -9.04 -5.63
N ILE A 169 -3.58 -7.86 -6.25
CA ILE A 169 -2.53 -6.83 -6.20
C ILE A 169 -2.63 -5.97 -4.92
N GLY A 170 -3.69 -6.13 -4.14
CA GLY A 170 -4.00 -5.33 -2.94
C GLY A 170 -4.33 -3.87 -3.26
N SER A 171 -4.36 -3.00 -2.23
CA SER A 171 -4.48 -1.54 -2.38
C SER A 171 -3.11 -0.83 -2.40
N ILE A 172 -2.06 -1.51 -1.92
CA ILE A 172 -0.73 -0.93 -1.77
C ILE A 172 0.07 -1.10 -3.07
N ARG A 173 0.47 0.02 -3.68
CA ARG A 173 1.14 0.08 -5.00
C ARG A 173 2.65 0.30 -4.87
N THR A 174 3.35 -0.55 -4.11
CA THR A 174 4.82 -0.54 -4.10
C THR A 174 5.38 -1.51 -5.13
N ASP A 175 6.54 -1.20 -5.70
CA ASP A 175 7.26 -2.09 -6.63
C ASP A 175 7.42 -3.50 -6.07
N LYS A 176 7.75 -3.64 -4.78
CA LYS A 176 7.91 -4.94 -4.12
C LYS A 176 6.63 -5.78 -4.20
N LEU A 177 5.49 -5.21 -3.82
CA LEU A 177 4.20 -5.92 -3.81
C LEU A 177 3.65 -6.15 -5.22
N VAL A 178 3.77 -5.15 -6.09
CA VAL A 178 3.32 -5.27 -7.49
C VAL A 178 4.17 -6.30 -8.24
N ASN A 179 5.49 -6.30 -8.08
CA ASN A 179 6.36 -7.30 -8.71
C ASN A 179 6.14 -8.69 -8.10
N SER A 180 5.93 -8.79 -6.78
CA SER A 180 5.54 -10.05 -6.13
C SER A 180 4.27 -10.63 -6.75
N PHE A 181 3.24 -9.80 -6.94
CA PHE A 181 2.00 -10.20 -7.62
C PHE A 181 2.27 -10.63 -9.08
N ILE A 182 2.95 -9.82 -9.88
CA ILE A 182 3.22 -10.10 -11.29
C ILE A 182 4.03 -11.40 -11.46
N GLU A 183 5.08 -11.60 -10.67
CA GLU A 183 5.92 -12.79 -10.77
C GLU A 183 5.22 -14.04 -10.25
N SER A 184 4.41 -13.92 -9.20
CA SER A 184 3.52 -14.99 -8.73
C SER A 184 2.49 -15.36 -9.80
N PHE A 185 1.89 -14.37 -10.44
CA PHE A 185 0.93 -14.58 -11.53
C PHE A 185 1.59 -15.27 -12.73
N LYS A 186 2.76 -14.79 -13.18
CA LYS A 186 3.51 -15.45 -14.27
C LYS A 186 3.89 -16.87 -13.90
N THR A 187 4.33 -17.11 -12.67
CA THR A 187 4.75 -18.44 -12.23
C THR A 187 3.57 -19.41 -12.18
N THR A 188 2.43 -19.00 -11.64
CA THR A 188 1.23 -19.85 -11.56
C THR A 188 0.57 -20.05 -12.92
N MET A 189 0.36 -18.99 -13.69
CA MET A 189 -0.40 -19.04 -14.95
C MET A 189 0.45 -19.52 -16.14
N VAL A 190 1.70 -19.04 -16.28
CA VAL A 190 2.52 -19.32 -17.48
C VAL A 190 3.41 -20.53 -17.26
N LYS A 191 4.07 -20.63 -16.10
CA LYS A 191 5.03 -21.72 -15.87
C LYS A 191 4.38 -23.01 -15.39
N ASN A 192 3.24 -22.92 -14.71
CA ASN A 192 2.54 -24.07 -14.11
C ASN A 192 1.14 -24.31 -14.69
N ASP A 193 0.76 -23.56 -15.74
CA ASP A 193 -0.44 -23.79 -16.55
C ASP A 193 -1.74 -23.96 -15.74
N ALA A 194 -1.92 -23.11 -14.72
CA ALA A 194 -3.17 -23.09 -13.95
C ALA A 194 -4.37 -22.82 -14.87
N ARG A 195 -5.53 -23.45 -14.57
CA ARG A 195 -6.74 -23.37 -15.42
C ARG A 195 -7.26 -21.95 -15.61
N GLY A 196 -6.98 -21.07 -14.66
CA GLY A 196 -7.18 -19.65 -14.85
C GLY A 196 -7.08 -18.85 -13.57
N HIS A 197 -7.14 -17.53 -13.75
CA HIS A 197 -7.13 -16.55 -12.68
C HIS A 197 -8.47 -15.81 -12.59
N ARG A 198 -8.86 -15.42 -11.39
CA ARG A 198 -9.96 -14.49 -11.12
C ARG A 198 -9.50 -13.41 -10.13
N SER A 199 -10.25 -12.31 -10.07
CA SER A 199 -10.07 -11.26 -9.07
C SER A 199 -11.43 -10.63 -8.82
N PHE A 200 -11.98 -10.82 -7.61
CA PHE A 200 -13.30 -10.27 -7.27
C PHE A 200 -13.25 -8.92 -6.58
N GLY A 201 -12.08 -8.45 -6.12
CA GLY A 201 -11.92 -7.13 -5.51
C GLY A 201 -12.36 -7.01 -4.05
N SER A 202 -12.63 -8.14 -3.38
CA SER A 202 -12.84 -8.25 -1.93
C SER A 202 -12.13 -9.52 -1.43
N ALA A 203 -11.34 -9.38 -0.37
CA ALA A 203 -10.55 -10.47 0.20
C ALA A 203 -11.45 -11.55 0.82
N ALA A 204 -12.48 -11.16 1.55
CA ALA A 204 -13.46 -12.05 2.15
C ALA A 204 -14.26 -12.81 1.10
N ILE A 205 -14.72 -12.15 0.03
CA ILE A 205 -15.41 -12.82 -1.09
C ILE A 205 -14.49 -13.85 -1.75
N ASN A 206 -13.23 -13.49 -2.02
CA ASN A 206 -12.24 -14.42 -2.56
C ASN A 206 -12.11 -15.67 -1.68
N MET A 207 -11.99 -15.50 -0.36
CA MET A 207 -11.83 -16.60 0.59
C MET A 207 -13.08 -17.47 0.73
N VAL A 208 -14.28 -16.90 0.84
CA VAL A 208 -15.51 -17.72 0.96
C VAL A 208 -15.84 -18.45 -0.34
N TYR A 209 -15.37 -17.95 -1.49
CA TYR A 209 -15.45 -18.68 -2.76
C TYR A 209 -14.53 -19.92 -2.78
N VAL A 210 -13.37 -19.86 -2.11
CA VAL A 210 -12.54 -21.06 -1.84
C VAL A 210 -13.28 -22.01 -0.90
N ALA A 211 -13.90 -21.49 0.16
CA ALA A 211 -14.65 -22.30 1.12
C ALA A 211 -15.81 -23.08 0.48
N GLN A 212 -16.51 -22.51 -0.50
CA GLN A 212 -17.57 -23.22 -1.23
C GLN A 212 -17.06 -24.06 -2.42
N GLY A 213 -15.75 -24.11 -2.66
CA GLY A 213 -15.13 -24.92 -3.71
C GLY A 213 -15.37 -24.43 -5.15
N SER A 214 -15.76 -23.17 -5.34
CA SER A 214 -15.92 -22.56 -6.68
C SER A 214 -14.60 -22.12 -7.31
N VAL A 215 -13.60 -21.92 -6.48
CA VAL A 215 -12.20 -21.61 -6.81
C VAL A 215 -11.33 -22.39 -5.85
N ASP A 216 -10.10 -22.68 -6.22
CA ASP A 216 -9.28 -23.66 -5.52
C ASP A 216 -8.32 -23.05 -4.52
N ALA A 217 -7.85 -21.82 -4.75
CA ALA A 217 -7.00 -21.10 -3.82
C ALA A 217 -7.02 -19.58 -4.01
N TYR A 218 -6.65 -18.87 -2.95
CA TYR A 218 -6.49 -17.42 -2.90
C TYR A 218 -5.23 -17.04 -2.12
N ALA A 219 -4.47 -16.08 -2.65
CA ALA A 219 -3.34 -15.48 -1.94
C ALA A 219 -3.32 -13.96 -2.08
N GLU A 220 -3.02 -13.27 -0.99
CA GLU A 220 -2.84 -11.82 -0.97
C GLU A 220 -1.83 -11.37 0.09
N TYR A 221 -1.10 -10.30 -0.23
CA TYR A 221 -0.19 -9.59 0.66
C TYR A 221 -0.70 -8.16 0.83
N GLY A 222 -0.64 -7.63 2.05
CA GLY A 222 -1.11 -6.30 2.40
C GLY A 222 -2.51 -6.24 3.02
N ILE A 223 -3.24 -7.35 3.09
CA ILE A 223 -4.56 -7.43 3.76
C ILE A 223 -4.46 -7.10 5.26
N HIS A 224 -5.57 -6.77 5.89
CA HIS A 224 -5.68 -6.55 7.32
C HIS A 224 -6.42 -7.70 8.02
N ALA A 225 -6.42 -7.68 9.36
CA ALA A 225 -7.07 -8.72 10.14
C ALA A 225 -8.59 -8.78 9.89
N TRP A 226 -9.24 -7.64 9.65
CA TRP A 226 -10.67 -7.53 9.38
C TRP A 226 -11.08 -8.18 8.05
N ASP A 227 -10.23 -8.10 7.03
CA ASP A 227 -10.41 -8.76 5.72
C ASP A 227 -10.50 -10.29 5.82
N ILE A 228 -9.77 -10.90 6.77
CA ILE A 228 -9.51 -12.35 6.76
C ILE A 228 -10.06 -13.08 7.99
N ALA A 229 -10.32 -12.40 9.11
CA ALA A 229 -10.67 -13.05 10.38
C ALA A 229 -11.94 -13.91 10.24
N ALA A 230 -13.01 -13.33 9.70
CA ALA A 230 -14.27 -14.04 9.50
C ALA A 230 -14.13 -15.19 8.49
N ALA A 231 -13.57 -14.89 7.31
CA ALA A 231 -13.45 -15.85 6.23
C ALA A 231 -12.48 -17.01 6.55
N THR A 232 -11.48 -16.80 7.40
CA THR A 232 -10.56 -17.87 7.84
C THR A 232 -11.31 -18.99 8.57
N VAL A 233 -12.24 -18.64 9.47
CA VAL A 233 -13.04 -19.65 10.18
C VAL A 233 -13.91 -20.43 9.18
N ILE A 234 -14.53 -19.72 8.24
CA ILE A 234 -15.40 -20.31 7.21
C ILE A 234 -14.61 -21.28 6.31
N VAL A 235 -13.41 -20.90 5.84
CA VAL A 235 -12.58 -21.77 5.00
C VAL A 235 -12.17 -23.04 5.77
N ARG A 236 -11.71 -22.90 7.02
CA ARG A 236 -11.28 -24.05 7.84
C ARG A 236 -12.43 -25.02 8.10
N GLU A 237 -13.59 -24.51 8.48
CA GLU A 237 -14.78 -25.32 8.74
C GLU A 237 -15.40 -25.94 7.48
N ALA A 238 -15.11 -25.40 6.30
CA ALA A 238 -15.46 -26.00 5.02
C ALA A 238 -14.48 -27.13 4.59
N GLY A 239 -13.42 -27.39 5.37
CA GLY A 239 -12.38 -28.38 5.07
C GLY A 239 -11.19 -27.82 4.29
N GLY A 240 -11.13 -26.51 4.08
CA GLY A 240 -10.00 -25.83 3.46
C GLY A 240 -8.83 -25.61 4.42
N PHE A 241 -7.73 -25.12 3.86
CA PHE A 241 -6.49 -24.86 4.58
C PHE A 241 -6.11 -23.39 4.48
N VAL A 242 -5.70 -22.77 5.58
CA VAL A 242 -5.34 -21.33 5.65
C VAL A 242 -4.02 -21.18 6.40
N ILE A 243 -3.04 -20.57 5.73
CA ILE A 243 -1.67 -20.38 6.21
C ILE A 243 -1.14 -19.00 5.84
N ASP A 244 0.02 -18.68 6.39
CA ASP A 244 0.88 -17.63 5.84
C ASP A 244 1.41 -18.08 4.47
N PRO A 245 1.43 -17.22 3.43
CA PRO A 245 1.99 -17.57 2.12
C PRO A 245 3.42 -18.12 2.16
N ASN A 246 4.22 -17.77 3.16
CA ASN A 246 5.59 -18.26 3.34
C ASN A 246 5.64 -19.69 3.94
N GLY A 247 4.48 -20.34 4.14
CA GLY A 247 4.37 -21.71 4.64
C GLY A 247 4.23 -21.82 6.18
N ALA A 248 4.30 -20.69 6.89
CA ALA A 248 4.12 -20.64 8.34
C ALA A 248 2.63 -20.73 8.72
N GLU A 249 2.37 -20.95 10.02
CA GLU A 249 1.01 -20.81 10.56
C GLU A 249 0.47 -19.39 10.32
N LEU A 250 -0.82 -19.29 10.02
CA LEU A 250 -1.46 -17.99 9.81
C LEU A 250 -1.32 -17.10 11.06
N ASN A 251 -0.60 -16.00 10.91
CA ASN A 251 -0.73 -14.86 11.81
C ASN A 251 -1.83 -13.93 11.27
N VAL A 252 -2.98 -13.87 11.94
CA VAL A 252 -4.11 -13.01 11.51
C VAL A 252 -3.75 -11.51 11.46
N MET A 253 -2.74 -11.10 12.23
CA MET A 253 -2.20 -9.73 12.22
C MET A 253 -1.01 -9.56 11.26
N GLY A 254 -0.62 -10.63 10.55
CA GLY A 254 0.62 -10.72 9.77
C GLY A 254 0.57 -10.06 8.39
N ARG A 255 -0.59 -9.52 7.98
CA ARG A 255 -0.80 -8.78 6.73
C ARG A 255 -0.63 -9.60 5.45
N LYS A 256 -0.81 -10.92 5.53
CA LYS A 256 -0.71 -11.84 4.39
C LYS A 256 -1.50 -13.10 4.66
N VAL A 257 -2.06 -13.68 3.60
CA VAL A 257 -2.88 -14.89 3.69
C VAL A 257 -2.72 -15.72 2.43
N LEU A 258 -2.66 -17.03 2.60
CA LEU A 258 -2.86 -18.03 1.56
C LEU A 258 -3.90 -19.00 2.07
N CYS A 259 -5.01 -19.14 1.34
CA CYS A 259 -5.96 -20.21 1.57
C CYS A 259 -6.16 -21.07 0.32
N ALA A 260 -6.39 -22.36 0.52
CA ALA A 260 -6.65 -23.30 -0.56
C ALA A 260 -7.66 -24.36 -0.11
N GLY A 261 -8.28 -25.03 -1.08
CA GLY A 261 -9.23 -26.10 -0.78
C GLY A 261 -8.59 -27.33 -0.13
N THR A 262 -7.30 -27.57 -0.41
CA THR A 262 -6.49 -28.64 0.20
C THR A 262 -5.17 -28.11 0.76
N LYS A 263 -4.65 -28.79 1.79
CA LYS A 263 -3.32 -28.51 2.34
C LYS A 263 -2.21 -28.63 1.29
N LYS A 264 -2.28 -29.66 0.44
CA LYS A 264 -1.28 -29.94 -0.60
C LYS A 264 -1.20 -28.80 -1.62
N LEU A 265 -2.34 -28.27 -2.07
CA LEU A 265 -2.36 -27.12 -2.98
C LEU A 265 -1.80 -25.85 -2.32
N ALA A 266 -2.10 -25.61 -1.04
CA ALA A 266 -1.53 -24.49 -0.30
C ALA A 266 0.00 -24.59 -0.18
N GLU A 267 0.53 -25.78 0.15
CA GLU A 267 1.98 -26.01 0.24
C GLU A 267 2.67 -25.88 -1.12
N GLU A 268 2.06 -26.40 -2.19
CA GLU A 268 2.55 -26.24 -3.57
C GLU A 268 2.61 -24.76 -3.96
N LEU A 269 1.53 -24.00 -3.73
CA LEU A 269 1.48 -22.56 -4.02
C LEU A 269 2.49 -21.79 -3.18
N SER A 270 2.61 -22.08 -1.89
CA SER A 270 3.59 -21.45 -1.01
C SER A 270 5.01 -21.53 -1.60
N GLY A 271 5.41 -22.70 -2.13
CA GLY A 271 6.71 -22.87 -2.78
C GLY A 271 6.88 -22.17 -4.13
N MET A 272 5.79 -21.69 -4.75
CA MET A 272 5.80 -21.04 -6.08
C MET A 272 5.62 -19.52 -6.03
N LEU A 273 4.98 -18.99 -4.99
CA LEU A 273 4.70 -17.57 -4.88
C LEU A 273 5.98 -16.77 -4.63
N THR A 274 6.07 -15.59 -5.23
CA THR A 274 7.13 -14.64 -4.92
C THR A 274 6.75 -13.91 -3.64
N HIS A 275 7.36 -14.27 -2.51
CA HIS A 275 7.03 -13.67 -1.22
C HIS A 275 7.41 -12.20 -1.14
N ALA A 276 6.50 -11.41 -0.58
CA ALA A 276 6.78 -10.04 -0.18
C ALA A 276 6.57 -9.92 1.33
N ASP A 277 7.64 -9.62 2.05
CA ASP A 277 7.49 -9.26 3.46
C ASP A 277 6.77 -7.93 3.56
N PHE A 278 5.69 -7.94 4.34
CA PHE A 278 5.05 -6.72 4.80
C PHE A 278 5.79 -6.29 6.06
N ASP A 279 6.76 -5.40 5.90
CA ASP A 279 7.46 -4.83 7.03
C ASP A 279 6.81 -3.48 7.38
N PRO A 280 6.11 -3.35 8.52
CA PRO A 280 5.66 -2.06 9.02
C PRO A 280 6.81 -1.04 9.09
N GLU A 281 8.06 -1.50 9.27
CA GLU A 281 9.27 -0.69 9.36
C GLU A 281 9.64 -0.04 8.02
N GLU A 282 9.30 -0.63 6.87
CA GLU A 282 9.56 -0.03 5.56
C GLU A 282 8.72 1.24 5.33
N MET A 283 7.55 1.33 5.98
CA MET A 283 6.71 2.53 6.05
C MET A 283 7.19 3.49 7.15
N ARG A 284 7.58 3.00 8.34
CA ARG A 284 8.08 3.84 9.45
C ARG A 284 9.41 4.53 9.14
N GLY A 285 10.35 3.85 8.48
CA GLY A 285 11.60 4.44 8.04
C GLY A 285 11.40 5.59 7.03
N ARG A 286 10.35 5.51 6.20
CA ARG A 286 9.97 6.60 5.28
C ARG A 286 9.44 7.83 6.03
N THR A 287 8.77 7.63 7.17
CA THR A 287 8.20 8.72 7.99
C THR A 287 9.24 9.37 8.91
N ALA A 288 10.13 8.60 9.53
CA ALA A 288 11.22 9.13 10.36
C ALA A 288 12.23 9.96 9.53
N LEU A 289 12.43 9.61 8.26
CA LEU A 289 13.26 10.36 7.32
C LEU A 289 12.70 11.76 7.02
N CYS A 290 11.36 11.92 7.00
CA CYS A 290 10.71 13.23 6.85
C CYS A 290 10.93 14.12 8.09
N VAL A 291 11.03 13.52 9.28
CA VAL A 291 11.25 14.24 10.54
C VAL A 291 12.66 14.82 10.62
N LEU A 292 13.65 14.11 10.10
CA LEU A 292 15.03 14.59 10.05
C LEU A 292 15.24 15.72 9.05
N VAL A 293 14.44 15.71 7.98
CA VAL A 293 14.34 16.83 7.05
C VAL A 293 13.65 18.03 7.72
N LEU A 294 12.63 17.81 8.56
CA LEU A 294 11.97 18.87 9.33
C LEU A 294 12.87 19.47 10.42
N LEU A 295 13.65 18.65 11.13
CA LEU A 295 14.63 19.10 12.13
C LEU A 295 15.81 19.87 11.49
N TRP A 296 16.13 19.56 10.23
CA TRP A 296 17.06 20.33 9.41
C TRP A 296 16.47 21.69 8.98
N VAL A 297 15.21 21.72 8.58
CA VAL A 297 14.49 22.96 8.19
C VAL A 297 14.27 23.91 9.39
N ALA A 298 13.97 23.33 10.55
CA ALA A 298 13.87 24.01 11.84
C ALA A 298 15.15 24.78 12.24
N ALA A 299 16.32 24.31 11.79
CA ALA A 299 17.61 24.94 12.08
C ALA A 299 17.88 26.23 11.33
N GLU A 300 17.19 26.46 10.20
CA GLU A 300 17.52 27.54 9.28
C GLU A 300 16.69 28.81 9.49
N GLY A 301 15.57 28.76 10.21
CA GLY A 301 14.68 29.91 10.41
C GLY A 301 14.05 30.39 9.11
N ASP A 302 12.72 30.31 9.01
CA ASP A 302 11.92 30.75 7.84
C ASP A 302 11.99 29.90 6.55
N GLY A 303 11.96 28.56 6.65
CA GLY A 303 11.98 27.69 5.47
C GLY A 303 11.05 26.49 5.52
N ALA A 304 9.87 26.60 6.15
CA ALA A 304 8.96 25.46 6.24
C ALA A 304 8.24 25.21 4.90
N GLN A 305 8.44 24.00 4.36
CA GLN A 305 7.60 23.27 3.41
C GLN A 305 8.01 23.21 1.93
N LEU A 306 9.09 22.49 1.70
CA LEU A 306 9.08 21.36 0.76
C LEU A 306 9.39 20.13 1.64
N TYR A 307 8.80 18.95 1.50
CA TYR A 307 9.13 17.99 0.46
C TYR A 307 8.25 16.73 0.72
N ARG A 308 7.28 16.41 -0.16
CA ARG A 308 6.80 15.02 -0.35
C ARG A 308 7.73 14.32 -1.35
N PHE A 309 8.84 13.72 -0.91
CA PHE A 309 9.84 13.17 -1.84
C PHE A 309 10.28 11.77 -1.43
N GLN A 310 9.55 10.79 -1.94
CA GLN A 310 9.98 9.39 -1.98
C GLN A 310 11.12 9.25 -3.01
N GLY A 311 12.20 8.53 -2.69
CA GLY A 311 13.25 8.15 -3.65
C GLY A 311 14.53 9.01 -3.70
N PHE A 312 14.63 10.09 -2.91
CA PHE A 312 15.79 11.01 -2.97
C PHE A 312 16.90 10.75 -1.93
N GLN A 313 16.85 9.62 -1.20
CA GLN A 313 17.84 9.26 -0.17
C GLN A 313 19.29 9.29 -0.65
N LYS A 314 19.55 8.90 -1.90
CA LYS A 314 20.90 8.96 -2.51
C LYS A 314 21.41 10.38 -2.75
N TYR A 315 20.56 11.39 -2.63
CA TYR A 315 20.84 12.79 -2.95
C TYR A 315 21.02 13.70 -1.73
N PHE A 316 20.75 13.20 -0.51
CA PHE A 316 20.93 13.97 0.73
C PHE A 316 22.40 14.24 1.08
N PRO A 317 22.68 15.28 1.90
CA PRO A 317 23.97 15.43 2.55
C PRO A 317 24.33 14.16 3.32
N GLU A 318 25.60 13.75 3.26
CA GLU A 318 26.08 12.51 3.87
C GLU A 318 25.84 12.52 5.40
N GLU A 319 25.89 13.69 6.04
CA GLU A 319 25.64 13.85 7.47
C GLU A 319 24.22 13.45 7.85
N LEU A 320 23.23 13.83 7.04
CA LEU A 320 21.81 13.48 7.25
C LEU A 320 21.58 11.98 7.03
N LYS A 321 22.24 11.43 6.00
CA LYS A 321 22.19 10.00 5.69
C LYS A 321 22.80 9.15 6.80
N GLN A 322 23.98 9.53 7.28
CA GLN A 322 24.66 8.82 8.37
C GLN A 322 23.89 8.93 9.68
N PHE A 323 23.31 10.09 9.96
CA PHE A 323 22.42 10.25 11.10
C PHE A 323 21.24 9.27 11.02
N TYR A 324 20.53 9.22 9.88
CA TYR A 324 19.38 8.34 9.71
C TYR A 324 19.75 6.85 9.86
N LEU A 325 20.89 6.44 9.31
CA LEU A 325 21.38 5.06 9.39
C LEU A 325 21.79 4.63 10.81
N ASN A 326 22.02 5.59 11.70
CA ASN A 326 22.47 5.32 13.07
C ASN A 326 21.36 5.41 14.12
N LEU A 327 20.11 5.72 13.71
CA LEU A 327 18.99 5.76 14.62
C LEU A 327 18.55 4.36 15.06
N THR A 328 18.13 4.25 16.31
CA THR A 328 17.46 3.04 16.83
C THR A 328 15.98 3.00 16.45
N HIS A 329 15.34 1.83 16.56
CA HIS A 329 13.91 1.67 16.29
C HIS A 329 13.03 2.58 17.18
N SER A 330 13.35 2.65 18.48
CA SER A 330 12.64 3.54 19.42
C SER A 330 12.73 5.01 18.99
N GLN A 331 13.89 5.42 18.48
CA GLN A 331 14.12 6.78 18.01
C GLN A 331 13.35 7.07 16.72
N LEU A 332 13.29 6.11 15.79
CA LEU A 332 12.50 6.24 14.57
C LEU A 332 10.99 6.36 14.88
N ASP A 333 10.48 5.63 15.88
CA ASP A 333 9.07 5.71 16.30
C ASP A 333 8.74 7.07 16.92
N ILE A 334 9.61 7.60 17.78
CA ILE A 334 9.48 8.93 18.38
C ILE A 334 9.44 9.99 17.28
N LEU A 335 10.40 9.98 16.36
CA LEU A 335 10.41 10.91 15.24
C LEU A 335 9.11 10.77 14.42
N THR A 336 8.71 9.55 14.05
CA THR A 336 7.50 9.29 13.27
C THR A 336 6.24 9.88 13.91
N GLN A 337 6.07 9.71 15.22
CA GLN A 337 4.92 10.27 15.94
C GLN A 337 4.93 11.79 15.91
N ALA A 338 6.08 12.43 16.15
CA ALA A 338 6.22 13.88 16.04
C ALA A 338 5.80 14.39 14.65
N TYR A 339 6.10 13.66 13.58
CA TYR A 339 5.68 14.00 12.21
C TYR A 339 4.19 13.83 11.95
N LEU A 340 3.57 12.77 12.47
CA LEU A 340 2.13 12.57 12.30
C LEU A 340 1.35 13.67 13.00
N ASP A 341 1.74 14.01 14.23
CA ASP A 341 1.15 15.12 14.99
C ASP A 341 1.38 16.46 14.28
N TRP A 342 2.57 16.64 13.67
CA TRP A 342 2.89 17.78 12.81
C TRP A 342 1.99 17.88 11.58
N MET A 343 1.77 16.79 10.85
CA MET A 343 0.91 16.75 9.67
C MET A 343 -0.52 17.15 10.02
N VAL A 344 -1.05 16.67 11.15
CA VAL A 344 -2.39 17.01 11.63
C VAL A 344 -2.49 18.51 11.95
N GLU A 345 -1.53 19.06 12.70
CA GLU A 345 -1.51 20.47 13.07
C GLU A 345 -1.35 21.40 11.86
N TYR A 346 -0.47 21.05 10.93
CA TYR A 346 -0.28 21.81 9.71
C TYR A 346 -1.52 21.80 8.82
N THR A 347 -2.19 20.65 8.69
CA THR A 347 -3.43 20.53 7.91
C THR A 347 -4.55 21.39 8.50
N ALA A 348 -4.59 21.54 9.83
CA ALA A 348 -5.58 22.35 10.52
C ALA A 348 -5.28 23.86 10.49
N SER A 349 -4.01 24.27 10.64
CA SER A 349 -3.65 25.66 10.94
C SER A 349 -2.83 26.36 9.83
N GLY A 350 -2.24 25.60 8.91
CA GLY A 350 -1.28 26.11 7.92
C GLY A 350 0.01 26.69 8.52
N ARG A 351 0.24 26.50 9.83
CA ARG A 351 1.42 26.98 10.57
C ARG A 351 2.09 25.81 11.28
N ILE A 352 3.36 25.99 11.63
CA ILE A 352 4.17 24.98 12.31
C ILE A 352 4.84 25.63 13.49
N ASP A 353 4.64 25.06 14.68
CA ASP A 353 5.43 25.34 15.87
C ASP A 353 6.54 24.30 16.00
N VAL A 354 7.73 24.67 15.52
CA VAL A 354 8.90 23.80 15.53
C VAL A 354 9.41 23.54 16.95
N GLU A 355 9.36 24.56 17.83
CA GLU A 355 9.87 24.48 19.19
C GLU A 355 9.09 23.46 20.01
N LYS A 356 7.78 23.38 19.78
CA LYS A 356 6.91 22.35 20.35
C LYS A 356 7.40 20.92 20.07
N TYR A 357 7.78 20.61 18.82
CA TYR A 357 8.21 19.26 18.46
C TYR A 357 9.64 18.97 18.91
N GLU A 358 10.52 19.96 18.95
CA GLU A 358 11.85 19.83 19.55
C GLU A 358 11.77 19.50 21.04
N GLN A 359 10.90 20.22 21.75
CA GLN A 359 10.65 19.99 23.16
C GLN A 359 10.04 18.62 23.39
N TRP A 360 9.10 18.19 22.55
CA TRP A 360 8.52 16.85 22.61
C TRP A 360 9.56 15.74 22.37
N ILE A 361 10.45 15.89 21.38
CA ILE A 361 11.55 14.94 21.14
C ILE A 361 12.48 14.90 22.35
N LYS A 362 12.84 16.07 22.91
CA LYS A 362 13.69 16.16 24.11
C LYS A 362 13.07 15.50 25.33
N GLU A 363 11.75 15.58 25.49
CA GLU A 363 11.02 14.94 26.60
C GLU A 363 10.90 13.42 26.42
N ASN A 364 10.74 12.93 25.19
CA ASN A 364 10.56 11.51 24.90
C ASN A 364 11.88 10.75 24.69
N ASP A 365 12.91 11.41 24.16
CA ASP A 365 14.27 10.86 24.01
C ASP A 365 15.33 11.99 24.02
N PRO A 366 15.91 12.30 25.20
CA PRO A 366 16.95 13.31 25.33
C PRO A 366 18.22 13.03 24.52
N ASP A 367 18.56 11.76 24.29
CA ASP A 367 19.75 11.37 23.52
C ASP A 367 19.51 11.64 22.04
N LEU A 368 18.36 11.24 21.51
CA LEU A 368 17.92 11.59 20.16
C LEU A 368 17.94 13.10 19.94
N TYR A 369 17.43 13.89 20.90
CA TYR A 369 17.50 15.34 20.83
C TYR A 369 18.95 15.85 20.69
N GLN A 370 19.88 15.35 21.50
CA GLN A 370 21.31 15.71 21.37
C GLN A 370 21.90 15.30 20.02
N GLN A 371 21.56 14.12 19.52
CA GLN A 371 21.99 13.69 18.19
C GLN A 371 21.47 14.67 17.12
N THR A 372 20.21 15.11 17.22
CA THR A 372 19.59 16.04 16.25
C THR A 372 20.26 17.42 16.29
N GLU A 373 20.65 17.91 17.46
CA GLU A 373 21.43 19.15 17.62
C GLU A 373 22.83 19.04 17.00
N VAL A 374 23.50 17.90 17.15
CA VAL A 374 24.78 17.64 16.50
C VAL A 374 24.64 17.65 14.98
N LEU A 375 23.60 17.01 14.44
CA LEU A 375 23.30 17.02 13.01
C LEU A 375 23.01 18.45 12.52
N ARG A 376 22.14 19.17 13.23
CA ARG A 376 21.80 20.57 12.97
C ARG A 376 23.04 21.46 12.87
N ARG A 377 23.97 21.34 13.81
CA ARG A 377 25.23 22.08 13.77
C ARG A 377 26.07 21.75 12.53
N LYS A 378 26.21 20.47 12.18
CA LYS A 378 26.95 20.04 10.98
C LYS A 378 26.34 20.59 9.70
N LEU A 379 25.01 20.59 9.60
CA LEU A 379 24.29 21.12 8.44
C LEU A 379 24.41 22.65 8.36
N LYS A 380 24.33 23.35 9.49
CA LYS A 380 24.55 24.81 9.57
C LYS A 380 25.98 25.22 9.19
N GLU A 381 26.98 24.46 9.63
CA GLU A 381 28.37 24.67 9.20
C GLU A 381 28.54 24.47 7.69
N ARG A 382 27.85 23.48 7.11
CA ARG A 382 27.85 23.23 5.67
C ARG A 382 27.24 24.40 4.90
N LEU A 383 26.11 24.94 5.37
CA LEU A 383 25.47 26.14 4.81
C LEU A 383 26.40 27.36 4.92
N ASN A 384 27.08 27.53 6.05
CA ASN A 384 27.98 28.64 6.27
C ASN A 384 29.17 28.66 5.31
N ARG A 385 29.65 27.49 4.87
CA ARG A 385 30.72 27.31 3.88
C ARG A 385 30.31 27.63 2.44
N LEU A 386 29.01 27.81 2.17
CA LEU A 386 28.55 28.25 0.86
C LEU A 386 29.00 29.69 0.60
N ARG A 387 29.33 29.96 -0.65
CA ARG A 387 29.65 31.31 -1.10
C ARG A 387 28.45 32.25 -0.95
N PRO A 388 28.66 33.55 -0.68
CA PRO A 388 27.57 34.52 -0.58
C PRO A 388 26.64 34.51 -1.80
N GLU A 389 27.18 34.36 -3.00
CA GLU A 389 26.41 34.28 -4.25
C GLU A 389 25.58 33.00 -4.32
N THR A 390 26.09 31.88 -3.76
CA THR A 390 25.32 30.63 -3.64
C THR A 390 24.16 30.81 -2.67
N LYS A 391 24.38 31.48 -1.53
CA LYS A 391 23.32 31.78 -0.55
C LYS A 391 22.25 32.69 -1.14
N GLN A 392 22.62 33.68 -1.94
CA GLN A 392 21.68 34.56 -2.63
C GLN A 392 20.81 33.81 -3.64
N ILE A 393 21.40 32.87 -4.39
CA ILE A 393 20.63 32.02 -5.32
C ILE A 393 19.69 31.07 -4.58
N LEU A 394 20.13 30.49 -3.47
CA LEU A 394 19.26 29.66 -2.63
C LEU A 394 18.07 30.46 -2.08
N LYS A 395 18.31 31.70 -1.62
CA LYS A 395 17.24 32.60 -1.18
C LYS A 395 16.25 32.93 -2.30
N ALA A 396 16.73 33.18 -3.52
CA ALA A 396 15.85 33.43 -4.67
C ALA A 396 15.01 32.20 -5.07
N ILE A 397 15.58 31.00 -4.93
CA ILE A 397 14.82 29.74 -5.12
C ILE A 397 13.76 29.60 -4.03
N ASP A 398 14.12 29.87 -2.77
CA ASP A 398 13.22 29.79 -1.63
C ASP A 398 12.02 30.76 -1.75
N GLU A 399 12.26 31.99 -2.22
CA GLU A 399 11.18 32.95 -2.50
C GLU A 399 10.17 32.44 -3.54
N GLU A 400 10.61 31.71 -4.57
CA GLU A 400 9.71 31.09 -5.56
C GLU A 400 8.98 29.87 -5.00
N VAL A 401 9.64 29.09 -4.14
CA VAL A 401 9.02 27.97 -3.42
C VAL A 401 7.90 28.47 -2.51
N LEU A 402 8.13 29.56 -1.78
CA LEU A 402 7.12 30.17 -0.92
C LEU A 402 5.89 30.65 -1.70
N LYS A 403 6.08 31.08 -2.96
CA LYS A 403 4.95 31.40 -3.85
C LYS A 403 4.15 30.15 -4.21
N ILE A 404 4.81 29.03 -4.53
CA ILE A 404 4.16 27.74 -4.79
C ILE A 404 3.33 27.30 -3.58
N ALA A 405 3.88 27.41 -2.37
CA ALA A 405 3.21 26.99 -1.15
C ALA A 405 1.95 27.82 -0.82
N LYS A 406 1.92 29.11 -1.21
CA LYS A 406 0.83 30.04 -0.91
C LYS A 406 -0.30 30.04 -1.93
N THR A 407 -0.09 29.46 -3.11
CA THR A 407 -1.05 29.52 -4.21
C THR A 407 -1.72 28.18 -4.49
N LYS A 408 -3.01 28.22 -4.80
CA LYS A 408 -3.77 27.08 -5.34
C LYS A 408 -3.89 27.14 -6.87
N ASN A 409 -3.34 28.19 -7.49
CA ASN A 409 -3.42 28.40 -8.93
C ASN A 409 -2.30 27.62 -9.64
N THR A 410 -2.66 26.57 -10.39
CA THR A 410 -1.72 25.73 -11.13
C THR A 410 -0.83 26.53 -12.09
N THR A 411 -1.32 27.64 -12.65
CA THR A 411 -0.52 28.49 -13.56
C THR A 411 0.59 29.20 -12.79
N GLU A 412 0.30 29.70 -11.58
CA GLU A 412 1.29 30.34 -10.72
C GLU A 412 2.31 29.33 -10.20
N ILE A 413 1.89 28.11 -9.89
CA ILE A 413 2.79 27.00 -9.51
C ILE A 413 3.78 26.71 -10.65
N ILE A 414 3.28 26.52 -11.88
CA ILE A 414 4.15 26.27 -13.04
C ILE A 414 5.09 27.46 -13.28
N GLN A 415 4.59 28.70 -13.14
CA GLN A 415 5.41 29.89 -13.32
C GLN A 415 6.56 29.94 -12.31
N SER A 416 6.31 29.64 -11.04
CA SER A 416 7.37 29.59 -10.03
C SER A 416 8.35 28.44 -10.25
N ILE A 417 7.90 27.28 -10.74
CA ILE A 417 8.80 26.19 -11.17
C ILE A 417 9.70 26.65 -12.33
N GLN A 418 9.14 27.34 -13.33
CA GLN A 418 9.91 27.90 -14.45
C GLN A 418 10.95 28.92 -13.96
N ASN A 419 10.59 29.78 -13.02
CA ASN A 419 11.50 30.74 -12.41
C ASN A 419 12.65 30.04 -11.69
N ILE A 420 12.37 28.99 -10.92
CA ILE A 420 13.40 28.16 -10.25
C ILE A 420 14.36 27.54 -11.27
N ILE A 421 13.83 26.98 -12.36
CA ILE A 421 14.66 26.40 -13.44
C ILE A 421 15.54 27.48 -14.07
N HIS A 422 15.01 28.67 -14.29
CA HIS A 422 15.75 29.80 -14.86
C HIS A 422 16.88 30.28 -13.94
N ILE A 423 16.58 30.48 -12.65
CA ILE A 423 17.55 30.83 -11.60
C ILE A 423 18.70 29.81 -11.58
N CYS A 424 18.37 28.51 -11.60
CA CYS A 424 19.36 27.44 -11.64
C CYS A 424 20.22 27.44 -12.92
N ARG A 425 19.61 27.69 -14.09
CA ARG A 425 20.32 27.73 -15.39
C ARG A 425 21.23 28.94 -15.51
N GLN A 426 20.81 30.08 -14.99
CA GLN A 426 21.58 31.33 -15.02
C GLN A 426 22.61 31.44 -13.90
N ALA A 427 22.57 30.55 -12.91
CA ALA A 427 23.52 30.54 -11.82
C ALA A 427 24.99 30.61 -12.33
N PRO A 428 25.83 31.51 -11.77
CA PRO A 428 27.22 31.66 -12.17
C PRO A 428 27.97 30.33 -12.09
N ARG A 429 29.01 30.16 -12.94
CA ARG A 429 29.87 28.96 -12.90
C ARG A 429 30.43 28.70 -11.50
N ALA A 430 30.74 29.78 -10.77
CA ALA A 430 31.14 29.73 -9.37
C ALA A 430 30.09 29.03 -8.49
N VAL A 431 28.82 29.45 -8.56
CA VAL A 431 27.71 28.85 -7.79
C VAL A 431 27.47 27.41 -8.20
N LYS A 432 27.45 27.10 -9.50
CA LYS A 432 27.31 25.71 -9.99
C LYS A 432 28.43 24.79 -9.47
N LYS A 433 29.67 25.28 -9.43
CA LYS A 433 30.81 24.54 -8.84
C LYS A 433 30.66 24.38 -7.33
N ASP A 434 30.11 25.38 -6.65
CA ASP A 434 29.84 25.32 -5.20
C ASP A 434 28.76 24.30 -4.88
N PHE A 435 27.70 24.31 -5.68
CA PHE A 435 26.58 23.38 -5.57
C PHE A 435 27.04 21.95 -5.87
N LYS A 436 27.85 21.74 -6.92
CA LYS A 436 28.46 20.43 -7.21
C LYS A 436 29.38 19.93 -6.08
N ARG A 437 30.08 20.83 -5.39
CA ARG A 437 30.97 20.48 -4.27
C ARG A 437 30.18 20.10 -3.01
N ASN A 438 29.13 20.87 -2.70
CA ASN A 438 28.35 20.71 -1.47
C ASN A 438 27.14 19.78 -1.62
N TYR A 439 26.69 19.52 -2.86
CA TYR A 439 25.53 18.69 -3.20
C TYR A 439 25.82 17.88 -4.49
N PRO A 440 26.86 17.02 -4.49
CA PRO A 440 27.33 16.33 -5.69
C PRO A 440 26.28 15.43 -6.32
N ASN A 441 25.47 14.77 -5.48
CA ASN A 441 24.43 13.87 -5.93
C ASN A 441 23.29 14.66 -6.60
N PHE A 442 22.83 15.75 -5.99
CA PHE A 442 21.81 16.62 -6.61
C PHE A 442 22.33 17.26 -7.90
N SER A 443 23.61 17.67 -7.94
CA SER A 443 24.24 18.13 -9.18
C SER A 443 24.28 17.06 -10.28
N LYS A 444 24.39 15.77 -9.91
CA LYS A 444 24.33 14.64 -10.85
C LYS A 444 22.95 14.49 -11.46
N LEU A 445 21.89 14.59 -10.64
CA LEU A 445 20.50 14.54 -11.10
C LEU A 445 20.20 15.58 -12.19
N PHE A 446 20.62 16.83 -12.00
CA PHE A 446 20.44 17.91 -12.98
C PHE A 446 21.19 17.69 -14.29
N SER A 447 22.13 16.74 -14.30
CA SER A 447 22.90 16.34 -15.48
C SER A 447 22.34 15.07 -16.14
N GLU A 448 21.36 14.39 -15.54
CA GLU A 448 20.74 13.20 -16.10
C GLU A 448 19.86 13.56 -17.32
N PRO A 449 20.05 12.93 -18.50
CA PRO A 449 19.35 13.31 -19.72
C PRO A 449 17.81 13.34 -19.62
N PRO A 450 17.13 12.39 -18.95
CA PRO A 450 15.68 12.41 -18.81
C PRO A 450 15.17 13.59 -17.96
N PHE A 451 15.87 13.87 -16.85
CA PHE A 451 15.56 14.99 -15.96
C PHE A 451 15.78 16.33 -16.67
N LYS A 452 16.89 16.46 -17.39
CA LYS A 452 17.19 17.64 -18.21
C LYS A 452 16.11 17.88 -19.27
N LYS A 453 15.67 16.82 -19.96
CA LYS A 453 14.58 16.88 -20.95
C LYS A 453 13.26 17.33 -20.33
N ALA A 454 12.91 16.83 -19.15
CA ALA A 454 11.71 17.26 -18.43
C ALA A 454 11.77 18.75 -18.04
N MET A 455 12.91 19.21 -17.53
CA MET A 455 13.13 20.62 -17.22
C MET A 455 13.08 21.51 -18.47
N ASP A 456 13.62 21.05 -19.61
CA ASP A 456 13.53 21.74 -20.90
C ASP A 456 12.09 21.85 -21.40
N MET A 457 11.29 20.79 -21.22
CA MET A 457 9.86 20.82 -21.56
C MET A 457 9.09 21.83 -20.71
N LEU A 458 9.35 21.88 -19.40
CA LEU A 458 8.68 22.82 -18.49
C LEU A 458 8.95 24.30 -18.85
N VAL A 459 10.11 24.63 -19.42
CA VAL A 459 10.43 26.00 -19.86
C VAL A 459 10.15 26.25 -21.34
N SER A 460 9.67 25.25 -22.09
CA SER A 460 9.46 25.36 -23.54
C SER A 460 8.21 26.14 -23.94
N LYS A 461 7.26 26.34 -23.01
CA LYS A 461 5.98 27.03 -23.25
C LYS A 461 5.59 27.90 -22.05
N PRO A 462 4.75 28.94 -22.24
CA PRO A 462 4.19 29.71 -21.14
C PRO A 462 3.39 28.83 -20.16
N ALA A 463 3.41 29.17 -18.88
CA ALA A 463 2.67 28.45 -17.83
C ALA A 463 1.17 28.30 -18.14
N SER A 464 0.56 29.31 -18.78
CA SER A 464 -0.85 29.32 -19.21
C SER A 464 -1.19 28.34 -20.33
N GLU A 465 -0.18 27.85 -21.06
CA GLU A 465 -0.36 26.81 -22.09
C GLU A 465 -0.13 25.41 -21.51
N LEU A 466 0.80 25.27 -20.57
CA LEU A 466 1.10 24.00 -19.92
C LEU A 466 -0.04 23.53 -19.01
N THR A 467 -0.77 24.46 -18.39
CA THR A 467 -1.97 24.17 -17.58
C THR A 467 -3.16 23.66 -18.38
N LYS A 468 -3.26 23.99 -19.67
CA LYS A 468 -4.36 23.54 -20.56
C LYS A 468 -4.21 22.11 -21.04
N THR A 469 -3.04 21.53 -20.86
CA THR A 469 -2.73 20.13 -21.12
C THR A 469 -2.55 19.41 -19.79
N THR A 470 -3.65 19.02 -19.15
CA THR A 470 -3.68 18.30 -17.86
C THR A 470 -2.74 17.09 -17.83
N HIS A 471 -2.47 16.48 -18.99
CA HIS A 471 -1.54 15.37 -19.15
C HIS A 471 -0.04 15.72 -19.09
N VAL A 472 0.38 16.97 -19.31
CA VAL A 472 1.83 17.29 -19.34
C VAL A 472 2.44 17.37 -17.94
N LEU A 473 1.65 17.76 -16.93
CA LEU A 473 2.09 17.81 -15.52
C LEU A 473 2.12 16.42 -14.88
N GLU A 474 1.08 15.61 -15.08
CA GLU A 474 1.08 14.21 -14.66
C GLU A 474 2.18 13.43 -15.37
N VAL A 475 2.35 13.55 -16.70
CA VAL A 475 3.42 12.85 -17.42
C VAL A 475 4.82 13.36 -17.05
N SER A 476 5.00 14.60 -16.59
CA SER A 476 6.32 15.13 -16.20
C SER A 476 6.71 14.83 -14.76
N LEU A 477 5.74 14.82 -13.83
CA LEU A 477 5.92 14.26 -12.48
C LEU A 477 6.11 12.74 -12.56
N HIS A 478 5.36 12.07 -13.42
CA HIS A 478 5.53 10.65 -13.68
C HIS A 478 6.82 10.36 -14.45
N MET A 479 7.37 11.26 -15.28
CA MET A 479 8.71 11.11 -15.87
C MET A 479 9.84 11.34 -14.86
N LEU A 480 9.59 12.16 -13.83
CA LEU A 480 10.42 12.28 -12.63
C LEU A 480 10.38 10.99 -11.78
N GLU A 481 9.23 10.31 -11.75
CA GLU A 481 9.04 9.00 -11.11
C GLU A 481 9.58 7.82 -11.95
N LEU A 482 9.45 7.88 -13.29
CA LEU A 482 9.72 6.77 -14.23
C LEU A 482 11.16 6.71 -14.75
N ASN A 483 11.90 7.83 -14.80
CA ASN A 483 13.26 7.85 -15.39
C ASN A 483 14.41 7.95 -14.38
N LEU A 484 14.12 7.87 -13.07
CA LEU A 484 15.16 7.79 -12.02
C LEU A 484 15.82 6.40 -11.90
N GLY A 485 15.50 5.47 -12.81
CA GLY A 485 16.09 4.15 -12.88
C GLY A 485 15.65 3.30 -11.70
N TYR A 486 14.43 2.74 -11.79
CA TYR A 486 14.09 1.55 -11.01
C TYR A 486 14.93 0.38 -11.52
N GLY A 487 16.11 0.29 -10.93
CA GLY A 487 17.00 -0.86 -10.90
C GLY A 487 17.62 -0.85 -9.52
N THR A 488 17.02 -1.61 -8.60
CA THR A 488 17.53 -1.79 -7.24
C THR A 488 18.85 -2.55 -7.29
N ILE A 489 19.97 -1.84 -7.34
CA ILE A 489 21.19 -2.35 -6.70
C ILE A 489 21.11 -1.88 -5.26
N ALA A 490 20.75 -2.80 -4.37
CA ALA A 490 20.79 -2.57 -2.94
C ALA A 490 22.25 -2.34 -2.47
N PRO A 491 22.50 -1.48 -1.47
CA PRO A 491 23.77 -1.52 -0.74
C PRO A 491 23.86 -2.82 0.06
N THR A 492 25.03 -3.47 0.05
CA THR A 492 25.37 -4.52 1.00
C THR A 492 25.45 -3.91 2.40
N VAL A 493 24.48 -4.24 3.25
CA VAL A 493 24.61 -4.07 4.70
C VAL A 493 25.64 -5.11 5.17
N ASN A 494 26.66 -4.63 5.88
CA ASN A 494 27.75 -5.44 6.35
C ASN A 494 27.25 -6.28 7.54
N ASN A 495 26.74 -7.47 7.27
CA ASN A 495 26.44 -8.44 8.33
C ASN A 495 27.77 -8.94 8.87
N GLY A 496 28.12 -8.51 10.07
CA GLY A 496 29.32 -8.96 10.77
C GLY A 496 29.23 -10.43 11.12
N THR A 497 29.59 -11.31 10.18
CA THR A 497 29.99 -12.70 10.45
C THR A 497 31.01 -13.15 9.40
N THR A 498 32.23 -13.38 9.86
CA THR A 498 33.37 -13.92 9.10
C THR A 498 33.22 -15.43 8.84
N SER A 499 33.27 -15.88 7.58
CA SER A 499 33.77 -17.22 7.19
C SER A 499 33.89 -17.37 5.64
N PRO A 500 34.73 -18.30 5.10
CA PRO A 500 35.69 -18.01 4.03
C PRO A 500 35.23 -18.28 2.60
N LYS A 501 35.90 -17.58 1.67
CA LYS A 501 35.74 -17.63 0.22
C LYS A 501 36.08 -19.02 -0.36
N HIS A 502 35.19 -19.58 -1.17
CA HIS A 502 35.56 -20.49 -2.26
C HIS A 502 35.20 -19.90 -3.61
N SER A 503 36.23 -19.79 -4.44
CA SER A 503 36.20 -19.36 -5.84
C SER A 503 35.76 -20.50 -6.77
N CYS A 504 34.88 -20.20 -7.73
CA CYS A 504 34.90 -20.90 -9.01
C CYS A 504 34.36 -19.96 -10.09
N GLY A 505 35.17 -19.69 -11.11
CA GLY A 505 34.81 -18.86 -12.26
C GLY A 505 34.70 -19.69 -13.52
N VAL A 506 33.77 -19.33 -14.40
CA VAL A 506 33.74 -19.73 -15.82
C VAL A 506 33.06 -18.58 -16.60
N ARG A 507 33.84 -17.70 -17.23
CA ARG A 507 34.10 -17.58 -18.69
C ARG A 507 32.86 -17.63 -19.59
N LEU A 508 32.44 -16.44 -20.03
CA LEU A 508 31.68 -16.21 -21.26
C LEU A 508 32.52 -16.59 -22.48
N HIS A 509 32.00 -17.47 -23.34
CA HIS A 509 32.49 -17.65 -24.71
C HIS A 509 31.40 -17.24 -25.70
N ALA A 510 31.74 -16.25 -26.53
CA ALA A 510 31.03 -15.90 -27.75
C ALA A 510 31.70 -16.57 -28.95
N HIS A 511 30.91 -17.19 -29.83
CA HIS A 511 31.13 -17.50 -31.26
C HIS A 511 29.89 -18.28 -31.74
N GLY A 512 29.26 -18.06 -32.89
CA GLY A 512 29.48 -17.13 -34.00
C GLY A 512 28.48 -17.45 -35.12
N GLY A 513 28.30 -16.50 -36.06
CA GLY A 513 28.17 -16.80 -37.49
C GLY A 513 26.84 -17.28 -38.07
N ASN A 514 26.08 -16.33 -38.62
CA ASN A 514 25.33 -16.35 -39.89
C ASN A 514 24.87 -17.68 -40.52
N ARG A 515 23.56 -17.75 -40.84
CA ARG A 515 23.09 -18.06 -42.21
C ARG A 515 21.71 -17.47 -42.49
N VAL A 516 21.67 -16.67 -43.55
CA VAL A 516 20.48 -16.14 -44.25
C VAL A 516 20.12 -17.12 -45.36
N ILE A 517 18.83 -17.41 -45.55
CA ILE A 517 18.24 -17.85 -46.84
C ILE A 517 16.88 -17.13 -47.01
N PRO A 518 16.58 -16.51 -48.18
CA PRO A 518 15.37 -15.72 -48.44
C PRO A 518 14.33 -16.39 -49.39
N GLY A 519 13.10 -15.86 -49.41
CA GLY A 519 12.02 -16.10 -50.40
C GLY A 519 10.98 -17.12 -49.93
N GLU A 520 9.66 -16.96 -50.09
CA GLU A 520 8.89 -16.39 -51.21
C GLU A 520 7.56 -15.74 -50.77
N LYS A 521 7.05 -14.89 -51.66
CA LYS A 521 5.80 -14.12 -51.59
C LYS A 521 4.58 -14.99 -51.93
N HIS A 522 3.43 -14.66 -51.33
CA HIS A 522 2.15 -14.70 -52.04
C HIS A 522 1.22 -13.59 -51.55
N GLU A 523 0.95 -12.63 -52.43
CA GLU A 523 -0.21 -11.72 -52.38
C GLU A 523 -1.45 -12.46 -52.89
N GLY A 524 -2.64 -12.15 -52.33
CA GLY A 524 -3.90 -12.45 -53.01
C GLY A 524 -5.15 -12.43 -52.14
N GLU A 525 -5.92 -11.35 -52.30
CA GLU A 525 -7.39 -11.28 -52.28
C GLU A 525 -8.18 -10.90 -51.02
N ARG A 526 -8.74 -9.68 -51.13
CA ARG A 526 -9.95 -9.15 -50.49
C ARG A 526 -11.17 -10.03 -50.80
N LYS A 527 -12.08 -10.22 -49.84
CA LYS A 527 -13.49 -9.74 -49.94
C LYS A 527 -14.30 -9.90 -48.65
N ARG A 528 -14.94 -8.78 -48.32
CA ARG A 528 -16.13 -8.56 -47.46
C ARG A 528 -17.11 -9.73 -47.43
N ARG A 529 -17.65 -10.05 -46.25
CA ARG A 529 -19.09 -10.26 -46.02
C ARG A 529 -19.48 -9.84 -44.59
N ARG A 530 -20.26 -8.76 -44.51
CA ARG A 530 -21.23 -8.50 -43.42
C ARG A 530 -22.43 -9.43 -43.67
N ASN A 531 -23.07 -9.90 -42.61
CA ASN A 531 -24.52 -10.12 -42.46
C ASN A 531 -24.77 -10.56 -41.00
N PHE A 532 -25.40 -9.70 -40.19
CA PHE A 532 -26.85 -9.68 -39.87
C PHE A 532 -27.26 -10.79 -38.90
N TYR A 533 -27.68 -10.41 -37.69
CA TYR A 533 -28.93 -10.88 -37.09
C TYR A 533 -29.47 -9.81 -36.12
N HIS A 534 -30.65 -9.31 -36.44
CA HIS A 534 -31.55 -8.60 -35.54
C HIS A 534 -32.97 -9.07 -35.84
N ILE A 535 -33.85 -8.96 -34.83
CA ILE A 535 -35.29 -9.31 -34.79
C ILE A 535 -35.54 -10.78 -34.37
N GLY A 536 -36.36 -11.09 -33.35
CA GLY A 536 -37.29 -10.26 -32.61
C GLY A 536 -38.00 -10.95 -31.43
N ARG A 537 -38.88 -10.14 -30.83
CA ARG A 537 -39.61 -10.24 -29.55
C ARG A 537 -40.69 -11.33 -29.42
N LYS A 538 -41.13 -11.47 -28.15
CA LYS A 538 -42.46 -11.79 -27.58
C LYS A 538 -42.49 -13.17 -26.88
N ASN A 539 -42.95 -13.34 -25.64
CA ASN A 539 -43.83 -12.54 -24.76
C ASN A 539 -43.22 -12.30 -23.39
#